data_AF-A0A916QMK8-F1
#
_entry.id   AF-A0A916QMK8-F1
#
_cell.length_a   1.000
_cell.length_b   1.000
_cell.length_c   1.000
_cell.angle_alpha   90.00
_cell.angle_beta   90.00
_cell.angle_gamma   90.00
#
_symmetry.space_group_name_H-M   'P 1'
#
loop_
_entity.id
_entity.type
_entity.pdbx_description
1 polymer ?
#
loop_
_entity_poly.entity_id
_entity_poly.type
_entity_poly.pdbx_seq_one_letter_code
_entity_poly.pdbx_strand_id
1 'polypeptide(L)' 'MPYSAAFLAGQSFLRYRQRGGERRSPLPDFYIGAHAAVANIPLLTRDVNRYRTYFPAIQLITPNGV' A
#
# COMPACT_ATOMS: atom_id res chain seq x y z
N MET A 1 14.42 0.45 -3.43
CA MET A 1 13.50 0.42 -2.28
C MET A 1 14.31 0.23 -1.00
N PRO A 2 14.10 1.04 0.05
CA PRO A 2 14.68 0.77 1.38
C PRO A 2 14.24 -0.59 1.93
N TYR A 3 15.08 -1.25 2.72
CA TYR A 3 14.78 -2.57 3.28
C TYR A 3 13.48 -2.57 4.11
N SER A 4 13.25 -1.52 4.92
CA SER A 4 12.04 -1.33 5.71
C SER A 4 10.77 -1.27 4.86
N ALA A 5 10.82 -0.61 3.69
CA ALA A 5 9.70 -0.54 2.77
C ALA A 5 9.41 -1.91 2.13
N ALA A 6 10.45 -2.64 1.72
CA ALA A 6 10.29 -3.99 1.17
C ALA A 6 9.70 -4.97 2.21
N PHE A 7 10.17 -4.89 3.45
CA PHE A 7 9.66 -5.70 4.56
C PHE A 7 8.18 -5.41 4.86
N LEU A 8 7.82 -4.13 4.92
CA LEU A 8 6.42 -3.71 5.13
C LEU A 8 5.52 -4.14 3.96
N ALA A 9 6.00 -4.06 2.71
CA ALA A 9 5.26 -4.54 1.55
C ALA A 9 4.98 -6.05 1.64
N GLY A 10 5.97 -6.84 2.09
CA GLY A 10 5.82 -8.27 2.35
C GLY A 10 4.77 -8.58 3.42
N GLN A 11 4.79 -7.85 4.53
CA GLN A 11 3.78 -7.99 5.59
C GLN A 11 2.36 -7.65 5.09
N SER A 12 2.22 -6.57 4.32
CA SER A 12 0.92 -6.20 3.74
C SER A 12 0.42 -7.25 2.74
N PHE A 13 1.31 -7.83 1.93
CA PHE A 13 0.95 -8.92 1.03
C PHE A 13 0.54 -10.20 1.78
N LEU A 14 1.23 -10.55 2.87
CA LEU A 14 0.85 -11.67 3.73
C LEU A 14 -0.58 -11.49 4.28
N ARG A 15 -0.90 -10.29 4.77
CA ARG A 15 -2.27 -9.94 5.23
C ARG A 15 -3.29 -10.03 4.11
N TYR A 16 -2.94 -9.62 2.89
CA TYR A 16 -3.80 -9.78 1.72
C TYR A 16 -4.10 -11.25 1.41
N ARG A 17 -3.09 -12.13 1.42
CA ARG A 17 -3.27 -13.57 1.21
C ARG A 17 -4.16 -14.20 2.29
N GLN A 18 -3.95 -13.82 3.55
CA GLN A 18 -4.77 -14.30 4.68
C GLN A 18 -6.24 -13.88 4.57
N ARG A 19 -6.54 -12.77 3.88
CA ARG A 19 -7.90 -12.29 3.60
C ARG A 19 -8.51 -12.88 2.32
N GLY A 20 -7.94 -13.95 1.77
CA GLY A 20 -8.43 -14.60 0.55
C GLY A 20 -7.91 -14.01 -0.76
N GLY A 21 -6.85 -13.20 -0.70
CA GLY A 21 -6.24 -12.63 -1.88
C GLY A 21 -5.67 -13.68 -2.84
N GLU A 22 -6.16 -13.72 -4.08
CA GLU A 22 -5.80 -14.77 -5.04
C GLU A 22 -4.43 -14.57 -5.70
N ARG A 23 -3.91 -13.34 -5.74
CA ARG A 23 -2.65 -13.05 -6.44
C ARG A 23 -1.47 -13.76 -5.76
N ARG A 24 -0.62 -14.39 -6.57
CA ARG A 24 0.54 -15.18 -6.12
C ARG A 24 1.77 -14.34 -5.79
N SER A 25 1.88 -13.15 -6.37
CA SER A 25 3.01 -12.23 -6.17
C SER A 25 2.56 -10.95 -5.48
N PRO A 26 3.44 -10.30 -4.69
CA PRO A 26 3.15 -9.00 -4.10
C PRO A 26 2.74 -7.98 -5.16
N LEU A 27 1.64 -7.29 -4.89
CA LEU A 27 1.15 -6.22 -5.74
C LEU A 27 2.17 -5.07 -5.82
N PRO A 28 2.37 -4.46 -6.99
CA PRO A 28 3.10 -3.19 -7.09
C PRO A 28 2.60 -2.15 -6.08
N ASP A 29 1.29 -2.07 -5.86
CA ASP A 29 0.65 -1.19 -4.87
C ASP A 29 1.16 -1.39 -3.44
N PHE A 30 1.55 -2.61 -3.05
CA PHE A 30 2.12 -2.84 -1.72
C PHE A 30 3.51 -2.22 -1.59
N TYR A 31 4.32 -2.25 -2.64
CA TYR A 31 5.62 -1.57 -2.63
C TYR A 31 5.46 -0.05 -2.64
N ILE A 32 4.52 0.47 -3.43
CA ILE A 32 4.23 1.90 -3.51
C ILE A 32 3.74 2.42 -2.15
N GLY A 33 2.73 1.76 -1.57
CA GLY A 33 2.19 2.13 -0.27
C GLY A 33 3.22 1.99 0.84
N ALA A 34 3.96 0.88 0.87
CA ALA A 34 4.99 0.68 1.90
C ALA A 34 6.10 1.72 1.83
N HIS A 35 6.51 2.10 0.62
CA HIS A 35 7.50 3.16 0.44
C HIS A 35 6.96 4.51 0.94
N ALA A 36 5.72 4.87 0.58
CA ALA A 36 5.10 6.11 1.05
C ALA A 36 4.93 6.15 2.57
N ALA A 37 4.54 5.03 3.19
CA ALA A 37 4.42 4.90 4.65
C ALA A 37 5.77 5.06 5.36
N VAL A 38 6.82 4.40 4.87
CA VAL A 38 8.16 4.47 5.48
C VAL A 38 8.78 5.86 5.29
N ALA A 39 8.56 6.49 4.14
CA ALA A 39 9.08 7.81 3.85
C ALA A 39 8.24 8.96 4.45
N ASN A 40 7.10 8.66 5.07
CA ASN A 40 6.13 9.65 5.58
C ASN A 40 5.72 10.69 4.53
N ILE A 41 5.48 10.25 3.29
CA ILE A 41 5.04 11.13 2.20
C ILE A 41 3.59 10.85 1.81
N PRO A 42 2.82 11.87 1.41
CA PRO A 42 1.47 11.67 0.89
C PRO A 42 1.48 10.83 -0.39
N LEU A 43 0.41 10.06 -0.60
CA LEU A 43 0.22 9.26 -1.80
C LEU A 43 -1.01 9.72 -2.59
N LEU A 44 -0.78 10.15 -3.83
CA LEU A 44 -1.84 10.41 -4.80
C LEU A 44 -2.37 9.09 -5.37
N THR A 45 -3.65 8.80 -5.19
CA THR A 45 -4.25 7.56 -5.68
C THR A 45 -5.74 7.71 -5.96
N ARG A 46 -6.27 6.89 -6.89
CA ARG A 46 -7.71 6.70 -7.06
C ARG A 46 -8.25 5.52 -6.25
N ASP A 47 -7.40 4.56 -5.89
CA ASP A 47 -7.80 3.37 -5.13
C ASP A 47 -7.68 3.61 -3.62
N VAL A 48 -8.55 4.48 -3.10
CA VAL A 48 -8.52 4.89 -1.67
C VAL A 48 -8.72 3.70 -0.74
N ASN A 49 -9.63 2.79 -1.09
CA ASN A 49 -10.02 1.67 -0.23
C ASN A 49 -8.86 0.69 -0.02
N ARG A 50 -8.10 0.37 -1.06
CA ARG A 50 -6.92 -0.49 -0.95
C ARG A 50 -5.86 0.14 -0.05
N TYR A 51 -5.49 1.39 -0.30
CA TYR A 51 -4.42 2.01 0.47
C TYR A 51 -4.82 2.24 1.94
N ARG A 52 -6.07 2.62 2.24
CA ARG A 52 -6.56 2.71 3.63
C ARG A 52 -6.55 1.36 4.36
N THR A 53 -6.86 0.28 3.64
CA THR A 53 -6.94 -1.07 4.23
C THR A 53 -5.59 -1.59 4.70
N TYR A 54 -4.52 -1.30 3.96
CA TYR A 54 -3.19 -1.86 4.22
C TYR A 54 -2.19 -0.86 4.78
N PHE A 55 -2.42 0.44 4.57
CA PHE A 55 -1.52 1.51 4.99
C PHE A 55 -2.30 2.70 5.59
N PRO A 56 -3.02 2.48 6.71
CA PRO A 56 -3.94 3.49 7.28
C PRO A 56 -3.26 4.78 7.75
N ALA A 57 -1.94 4.75 7.98
CA ALA A 57 -1.17 5.92 8.42
C ALA A 57 -0.74 6.85 7.28
N ILE A 58 -0.88 6.44 6.01
CA ILE A 58 -0.50 7.29 4.87
C ILE A 58 -1.56 8.37 4.64
N GLN A 59 -1.12 9.62 4.50
CA GLN A 59 -1.98 10.67 3.98
C GLN A 59 -2.29 10.42 2.50
N LEU A 60 -3.56 10.14 2.17
CA LEU A 60 -3.98 9.93 0.80
C LEU A 60 -4.51 11.22 0.18
N ILE A 61 -3.99 11.56 -0.98
CA ILE A 61 -4.53 12.60 -1.85
C ILE A 61 -5.37 11.88 -2.90
N THR A 62 -6.64 12.22 -2.99
CA THR A 62 -7.55 11.62 -3.98
C THR A 62 -8.01 12.71 -4.92
N PRO A 63 -7.84 12.59 -6.24
CA PRO A 63 -8.41 13.55 -7.16
C PRO A 63 -9.93 13.43 -7.10
N ASN A 64 -10.61 14.51 -6.72
CA ASN A 64 -12.05 14.62 -6.92
C ASN A 64 -12.27 14.64 -8.43
N GLY A 65 -13.11 13.74 -8.94
CA GLY A 65 -13.49 13.76 -10.35
C GLY A 65 -14.03 15.13 -10.71
N VAL A 66 -13.50 15.72 -11.78
CA VAL A 66 -14.08 16.88 -12.46
C VAL A 66 -15.29 16.45 -13.28
#